data_AF-A0A9E1DV60-F1
#
_entry.id   AF-A0A9E1DV60-F1
#
_cell.length_a   1.000
_cell.length_b   1.000
_cell.length_c   1.000
_cell.angle_alpha   90.00
_cell.angle_beta   90.00
_cell.angle_gamma   90.00
#
_symmetry.space_group_name_H-M   'P 1'
#
loop_
_entity.id
_entity.type
_entity.pdbx_description
1 polymer ?
#
loop_
_entity_poly.entity_id
_entity_poly.type
_entity_poly.pdbx_seq_one_letter_code
_entity_poly.pdbx_strand_id
1 'polypeptide(L)' 'MTIDLPEIGEVLFEQSSRARRINITVKPFNNVRVAVPRGISFESAEQVARQKAGWIKARQEKT' A
#
# COMPACT_ATOMS: atom_id res chain seq x y z
N MET A 1 -4.63 -7.30 6.14
CA MET A 1 -5.76 -7.35 5.20
C MET A 1 -5.20 -7.24 3.80
N THR A 2 -5.59 -8.14 2.91
CA THR A 2 -5.16 -8.07 1.51
C THR A 2 -6.34 -7.59 0.70
N ILE A 3 -6.14 -6.56 -0.13
CA ILE A 3 -7.16 -5.99 -1.00
C ILE A 3 -6.61 -6.05 -2.41
N ASP A 4 -7.37 -6.65 -3.32
CA ASP A 4 -7.06 -6.58 -4.74
C ASP A 4 -7.58 -5.26 -5.30
N LEU A 5 -6.66 -4.44 -5.80
CA LEU A 5 -6.98 -3.17 -6.45
C LEU A 5 -6.74 -3.33 -7.96
N PRO A 6 -7.76 -3.21 -8.82
CA PRO A 6 -7.62 -3.51 -10.25
C PRO A 6 -6.58 -2.62 -10.97
N GLU A 7 -6.23 -1.45 -10.42
CA GLU A 7 -5.21 -0.56 -11.00
C GLU A 7 -3.76 -0.96 -10.70
N ILE A 8 -3.49 -1.66 -9.60
CA ILE A 8 -2.12 -1.93 -9.09
C ILE A 8 -1.86 -3.38 -8.64
N GLY A 9 -2.91 -4.21 -8.58
CA GLY A 9 -2.88 -5.60 -8.15
C GLY A 9 -3.07 -5.79 -6.64
N GLU A 10 -2.50 -6.87 -6.11
CA GLU A 10 -2.66 -7.27 -4.73
C GLU A 10 -1.92 -6.33 -3.77
N VAL A 11 -2.67 -5.74 -2.82
CA VAL A 11 -2.14 -4.83 -1.81
C VAL A 11 -2.32 -5.42 -0.41
N LEU A 12 -1.20 -5.71 0.24
CA LEU A 12 -1.15 -6.19 1.62
C LEU A 12 -1.09 -5.01 2.60
N PHE A 13 -2.18 -4.78 3.32
CA PHE A 13 -2.24 -3.85 4.45
C PHE A 13 -1.89 -4.57 5.74
N GLU A 14 -0.80 -4.16 6.39
CA GLU A 14 -0.45 -4.62 7.72
C GLU A 14 -0.57 -3.48 8.73
N GLN A 15 -0.95 -3.79 9.97
CA GLN A 15 -0.80 -2.84 11.07
C GLN A 15 0.59 -2.98 11.70
N SER A 16 1.33 -1.88 11.74
CA SER A 16 2.66 -1.82 12.34
C SER A 16 2.69 -0.79 13.45
N SER A 17 3.08 -1.23 14.66
CA SER A 17 3.37 -0.33 15.79
C SER A 17 4.66 0.47 15.59
N ARG A 18 5.54 0.04 14.68
CA ARG A 18 6.78 0.73 14.34
C ARG A 18 6.58 1.82 13.29
N ALA A 19 5.54 1.69 12.46
CA ALA A 19 5.21 2.68 11.44
C ALA A 19 4.66 3.94 12.10
N ARG A 20 5.38 5.06 11.96
CA ARG A 20 4.90 6.40 12.38
C ARG A 20 4.03 7.07 11.31
N ARG A 21 4.06 6.56 10.08
CA ARG A 21 3.33 7.04 8.90
C ARG A 21 2.93 5.85 8.03
N ILE A 22 1.98 6.04 7.12
CA ILE A 22 1.62 5.04 6.11
C ILE A 22 2.81 4.84 5.17
N ASN A 23 3.50 3.70 5.28
CA ASN A 23 4.64 3.37 4.43
C ASN A 23 4.20 2.39 3.34
N ILE A 24 4.56 2.66 2.09
CA ILE A 24 4.23 1.81 0.94
C ILE A 24 5.51 1.20 0.41
N THR A 25 5.61 -0.12 0.48
CA THR A 25 6.69 -0.92 -0.09
C THR A 25 6.17 -1.54 -1.38
N VAL A 26 6.79 -1.21 -2.51
CA VAL A 26 6.50 -1.87 -3.79
C VAL A 26 7.61 -2.88 -4.04
N LYS A 27 7.28 -4.16 -4.06
CA LYS A 27 8.22 -5.23 -4.43
C LYS A 27 8.03 -5.62 -5.91
N PRO A 28 9.06 -6.22 -6.54
CA PRO A 28 8.89 -6.87 -7.83
C PRO A 28 7.79 -7.95 -7.75
N PHE A 29 7.12 -8.23 -8.87
CA PHE A 29 6.03 -9.22 -8.99
C PHE A 29 4.71 -8.84 -8.30
N ASN A 30 4.28 -7.58 -8.45
CA ASN A 30 2.96 -7.08 -8.02
C ASN A 30 2.68 -7.13 -6.52
N ASN A 31 3.69 -7.31 -5.68
CA ASN A 31 3.49 -7.38 -4.24
C ASN A 31 3.67 -5.98 -3.62
N VAL A 32 2.55 -5.30 -3.39
CA VAL A 32 2.52 -3.98 -2.74
C VAL A 32 2.15 -4.18 -1.27
N ARG A 33 2.98 -3.66 -0.36
CA ARG A 33 2.76 -3.75 1.08
C ARG A 33 2.62 -2.36 1.68
N VAL A 34 1.49 -2.13 2.36
CA VAL A 34 1.17 -0.88 3.04
C VAL A 34 1.22 -1.11 4.55
N ALA A 35 2.19 -0.49 5.22
CA ALA A 35 2.29 -0.51 6.67
C ALA A 35 1.49 0.65 7.27
N VAL A 36 0.44 0.30 8.01
CA VAL A 36 -0.51 1.22 8.64
C VAL A 36 -0.16 1.39 10.13
N PRO A 37 0.02 2.62 10.62
CA PRO A 37 0.19 2.88 12.05
C PRO A 37 -1.05 2.46 12.86
N ARG A 38 -0.88 2.05 14.12
CA ARG A 38 -2.01 1.67 15.00
C ARG A 38 -3.06 2.78 15.23
N GLY A 39 -2.68 4.05 15.03
CA GLY A 39 -3.59 5.19 15.16
C GLY A 39 -4.35 5.56 13.87
N ILE A 40 -4.18 4.79 12.80
CA ILE A 40 -4.81 5.06 11.49
C ILE A 40 -5.65 3.84 11.10
N SER A 41 -6.89 4.09 10.70
CA SER A 41 -7.79 3.06 10.20
C SER A 41 -7.35 2.55 8.83
N PHE A 42 -7.70 1.29 8.52
CA PHE A 42 -7.43 0.71 7.21
C PHE A 42 -8.10 1.49 6.07
N GLU A 43 -9.28 2.07 6.27
CA GLU A 43 -9.95 2.94 5.28
C GLU A 43 -9.08 4.13 4.89
N SER A 44 -8.51 4.84 5.87
CA SER A 44 -7.61 5.97 5.58
C SER A 44 -6.37 5.51 4.83
N ALA A 45 -5.84 4.32 5.17
CA ALA A 45 -4.71 3.74 4.44
C ALA A 45 -5.08 3.34 3.01
N GLU A 46 -6.28 2.79 2.79
CA GLU A 46 -6.80 2.46 1.47
C GLU A 46 -6.97 3.72 0.62
N GLN A 47 -7.54 4.79 1.19
CA GLN A 47 -7.72 6.06 0.49
C GLN A 47 -6.37 6.66 0.06
N VAL A 48 -5.34 6.55 0.90
CA VAL A 48 -3.96 6.95 0.55
C VAL A 48 -3.36 6.05 -0.53
N ALA A 49 -3.60 4.74 -0.46
CA ALA A 49 -3.14 3.80 -1.48
C ALA A 49 -3.79 4.07 -2.85
N ARG A 50 -5.10 4.35 -2.88
CA ARG A 50 -5.84 4.76 -4.08
C ARG A 50 -5.33 6.08 -4.66
N GLN A 51 -5.15 7.11 -3.82
CA GLN A 51 -4.59 8.39 -4.29
C GLN A 51 -3.16 8.25 -4.83
N LYS A 52 -2.38 7.31 -4.30
CA LYS A 52 -1.01 7.02 -4.76
C LYS A 52 -0.95 5.89 -5.79
N ALA A 53 -2.06 5.37 -6.29
CA ALA A 53 -2.09 4.23 -7.21
C ALA A 53 -1.24 4.48 -8.47
N GLY A 54 -1.33 5.69 -9.06
CA GLY A 54 -0.49 6.07 -10.19
C GLY A 54 1.02 6.03 -9.89
N TRP A 55 1.42 6.46 -8.69
CA TRP A 55 2.82 6.39 -8.25
C TRP A 55 3.27 4.94 -8.02
N ILE A 56 2.41 4.10 -7.44
CA ILE A 56 2.67 2.67 -7.21
C ILE A 56 2.87 1.96 -8.56
N LYS A 57 1.99 2.20 -9.52
CA LYS A 57 2.06 1.63 -10.87
C LYS A 57 3.35 2.02 -11.59
N ALA A 58 3.69 3.32 -11.59
CA ALA A 58 4.94 3.80 -12.16
C ALA A 58 6.19 3.20 -11.47
N ARG A 59 6.10 2.81 -10.19
CA ARG A 59 7.17 2.15 -9.45
C ARG A 59 7.28 0.66 -9.79
N GLN A 60 6.16 0.00 -10.09
CA GLN A 60 6.12 -1.39 -10.58
C GLN A 60 6.74 -1.49 -11.98
N GLU A 61 6.46 -0.56 -12.89
CA GLU A 61 7.02 -0.56 -14.26
C GLU A 61 8.53 -0.32 -14.30
N LYS A 62 9.10 0.29 -13.25
CA LYS A 62 10.50 0.70 -13.21
C LYS A 62 11.44 -0.31 -12.53
N THR A 63 10.91 -1.42 -12.01
CA THR A 63 11.66 -2.43 -11.23
C THR A 63 11.85 -3.70 -12.04
#